data_AF-A0A0V0H189-F1
#
_entry.id   AF-A0A0V0H189-F1
#
_cell.length_a   1.000
_cell.length_b   1.000
_cell.length_c   1.000
_cell.angle_alpha   90.00
_cell.angle_beta   90.00
_cell.angle_gamma   90.00
#
_symmetry.space_group_name_H-M   'P 1'
#
loop_
_entity.id
_entity.type
_entity.pdbx_description
1 polymer ?
#
loop_
_entity_poly.entity_id
_entity_poly.type
_entity_poly.pdbx_seq_one_letter_code
_entity_poly.pdbx_strand_id
1 'polypeptide(L)'
;MDENSHTLVILDDVWEALRDLDKDNLGIPSGSHRCKVILTTRFRNVCAEMEAQRIMEVRNLSEEEAWFLFSQKVGDFGNDPSLIDIAKEVAKECKGLPLAIIILAGALKSKTKPSWEDALKQLRRVEASNIPGVHEKVYESLRLSYDHLGGNDAKKLFLLCSLFQEDSNIWIEELL
;
A
#
# COMPACT_ATOMS: atom_id res chain seq x y z
N MET A 1 2.37 -18.59 -32.21
CA MET A 1 3.41 -17.90 -31.41
C MET A 1 4.74 -18.22 -32.04
N ASP A 2 5.61 -17.23 -32.26
CA ASP A 2 6.96 -17.48 -32.79
C ASP A 2 7.72 -18.43 -31.86
N GLU A 3 8.29 -19.48 -32.42
CA GLU A 3 9.05 -20.52 -31.71
C GLU A 3 10.35 -20.01 -31.06
N ASN A 4 10.62 -18.70 -31.06
CA ASN A 4 11.81 -18.08 -30.47
C ASN A 4 11.51 -17.00 -29.40
N SER A 5 10.26 -16.81 -29.00
CA SER A 5 9.88 -15.76 -28.05
C SER A 5 9.99 -16.21 -26.58
N HIS A 6 10.61 -15.36 -25.75
CA HIS A 6 10.57 -15.48 -24.29
C HIS A 6 9.39 -14.67 -23.75
N THR A 7 8.54 -15.30 -22.93
CA THR A 7 7.33 -14.67 -22.38
C THR A 7 7.48 -14.48 -20.86
N LEU A 8 7.10 -13.30 -20.38
CA LEU A 8 6.93 -13.01 -18.96
C LEU A 8 5.47 -12.66 -18.72
N VAL A 9 4.83 -13.38 -17.80
CA VAL A 9 3.46 -13.11 -17.35
C VAL A 9 3.53 -12.62 -15.91
N ILE A 10 2.81 -11.54 -15.58
CA ILE A 10 2.68 -11.02 -14.23
C ILE A 10 1.21 -11.12 -13.84
N LEU A 11 0.93 -11.91 -12.80
CA LEU A 11 -0.38 -12.04 -12.19
C LEU A 11 -0.38 -11.18 -10.92
N ASP A 12 -0.98 -10.01 -10.99
CA ASP A 12 -1.01 -9.07 -9.87
C ASP A 12 -2.21 -9.31 -8.94
N ASP A 13 -2.00 -9.12 -7.64
CA ASP A 13 -2.97 -9.28 -6.53
C ASP A 13 -3.84 -10.54 -6.62
N VAL A 14 -3.22 -11.72 -6.59
CA VAL A 14 -3.95 -13.01 -6.61
C VAL A 14 -4.43 -13.39 -5.21
N TRP A 15 -5.75 -13.51 -5.03
CA TRP A 15 -6.37 -13.80 -3.72
C TRP A 15 -6.56 -15.30 -3.43
N GLU A 16 -6.81 -16.10 -4.47
CA GLU A 16 -7.04 -17.55 -4.38
C GLU A 16 -6.25 -18.27 -5.47
N ALA A 17 -5.93 -19.55 -5.24
CA ALA A 17 -5.17 -20.32 -6.21
C ALA A 17 -5.94 -20.58 -7.51
N LEU A 18 -5.27 -20.31 -8.63
CA LEU A 18 -5.75 -20.60 -9.98
C LEU A 18 -5.41 -22.06 -10.30
N ARG A 19 -6.35 -22.96 -10.01
CA ARG A 19 -6.12 -24.41 -10.02
C ARG A 19 -5.91 -25.00 -11.42
N ASP A 20 -6.33 -24.32 -12.47
CA ASP A 20 -6.14 -24.77 -13.84
C ASP A 20 -5.71 -23.58 -14.72
N LEU A 21 -4.43 -23.18 -14.69
CA LEU A 21 -3.91 -22.14 -15.60
C LEU A 21 -4.19 -22.41 -17.10
N ASP A 22 -4.35 -23.68 -17.48
CA ASP A 22 -4.75 -24.12 -18.82
C ASP A 22 -6.28 -24.14 -19.04
N LYS A 23 -7.12 -24.40 -18.02
CA LYS A 23 -8.60 -24.40 -18.16
C LYS A 23 -9.27 -23.07 -17.84
N ASP A 24 -8.61 -22.20 -17.07
CA ASP A 24 -9.03 -20.83 -16.76
C ASP A 24 -8.78 -19.88 -17.96
N ASN A 25 -8.49 -20.44 -19.15
CA ASN A 25 -8.26 -19.73 -20.42
C ASN A 25 -7.13 -18.70 -20.40
N LEU A 26 -6.20 -18.76 -19.44
CA LEU A 26 -5.07 -17.83 -19.40
C LEU A 26 -4.05 -18.13 -20.51
N GLY A 27 -4.07 -19.34 -21.08
CA GLY A 27 -3.26 -19.70 -22.25
C GLY A 27 -1.76 -19.65 -21.98
N ILE A 28 -1.35 -19.77 -20.71
CA ILE A 28 0.05 -19.68 -20.29
C ILE A 28 0.73 -21.01 -20.62
N PRO A 29 1.74 -21.05 -21.51
CA PRO A 29 2.36 -22.29 -21.92
C PRO A 29 3.06 -23.00 -20.76
N SER A 30 2.45 -24.06 -20.22
CA SER A 30 3.06 -24.88 -19.17
C SER A 30 4.27 -25.67 -19.72
N GLY A 31 5.35 -25.75 -18.94
CA GLY A 31 6.49 -26.63 -19.23
C GLY A 31 7.53 -26.13 -20.25
N SER A 32 7.38 -24.92 -20.82
CA SER A 32 8.44 -24.34 -21.65
C SER A 32 9.45 -23.56 -20.77
N HIS A 33 10.75 -23.82 -20.92
CA HIS A 33 11.83 -23.03 -20.29
C HIS A 33 11.85 -21.55 -20.76
N ARG A 34 10.87 -21.13 -21.55
CA ARG A 34 10.75 -19.83 -22.21
C ARG A 34 9.64 -18.97 -21.64
N CYS A 35 8.77 -19.52 -20.79
CA CYS A 35 7.76 -18.76 -20.06
C CYS A 35 8.15 -18.62 -18.59
N LYS A 36 8.12 -17.39 -18.07
CA LYS A 36 8.23 -17.11 -16.64
C LYS A 36 6.94 -16.47 -16.17
N VAL A 37 6.43 -16.93 -15.03
CA VAL A 37 5.26 -16.34 -14.36
C VAL A 37 5.74 -15.74 -13.04
N ILE A 38 5.40 -14.48 -12.82
CA ILE A 38 5.51 -13.82 -11.52
C ILE A 38 4.08 -13.64 -11.03
N LEU A 39 3.82 -14.02 -9.79
CA LEU A 39 2.55 -13.72 -9.13
C LEU A 39 2.83 -12.89 -7.87
N THR A 40 2.00 -11.90 -7.62
CA THR A 40 1.98 -11.17 -6.35
C THR A 40 0.73 -11.59 -5.58
N THR A 41 0.88 -11.81 -4.27
CA THR A 41 -0.23 -12.19 -3.40
C THR A 41 0.08 -11.78 -1.98
N ARG A 42 -0.98 -11.54 -1.20
CA ARG A 42 -0.89 -11.30 0.24
C ARG A 42 -0.85 -12.61 1.04
N PHE A 43 -1.15 -13.73 0.40
CA PHE A 43 -1.41 -15.01 1.05
C PHE A 43 -0.35 -16.04 0.70
N ARG A 44 0.48 -16.41 1.68
CA ARG A 44 1.57 -17.38 1.45
C ARG A 44 1.05 -18.76 1.02
N ASN A 45 -0.15 -19.16 1.44
CA ASN A 45 -0.77 -20.41 1.00
C ASN A 45 -1.09 -20.40 -0.50
N VAL A 46 -1.47 -19.25 -1.07
CA VAL A 46 -1.69 -19.11 -2.52
C VAL A 46 -0.40 -19.42 -3.29
N CYS A 47 0.77 -18.95 -2.83
CA CYS A 47 2.04 -19.32 -3.45
C CYS A 47 2.29 -20.84 -3.45
N ALA A 48 1.90 -21.54 -2.38
CA ALA A 48 2.08 -22.99 -2.27
C ALA A 48 1.09 -23.75 -3.16
N GLU A 49 -0.17 -23.34 -3.17
CA GLU A 49 -1.23 -23.90 -4.01
C GLU A 49 -0.98 -23.65 -5.50
N MET A 50 -0.31 -22.55 -5.85
CA MET A 50 0.16 -22.22 -7.21
C MET A 50 1.49 -22.91 -7.58
N GLU A 51 2.02 -23.78 -6.70
CA GLU A 51 3.27 -24.51 -6.90
C GLU A 51 4.47 -23.60 -7.26
N ALA A 52 4.54 -22.40 -6.66
CA ALA A 52 5.55 -21.40 -6.99
C ALA A 52 6.97 -21.93 -6.75
N GLN A 53 7.78 -21.96 -7.81
CA GLN A 53 9.17 -22.45 -7.78
C GLN A 53 10.08 -21.63 -6.86
N ARG A 54 9.80 -20.33 -6.73
CA ARG A 54 10.53 -19.41 -5.87
C ARG A 54 9.55 -18.45 -5.21
N ILE A 55 9.61 -18.36 -3.89
CA ILE A 55 8.82 -17.43 -3.09
C ILE A 55 9.76 -16.32 -2.61
N MET A 56 9.39 -15.07 -2.86
CA MET A 56 10.11 -13.89 -2.39
C MET A 56 9.19 -13.09 -1.47
N GLU A 57 9.50 -13.11 -0.17
CA GLU A 57 8.78 -12.31 0.81
C GLU A 57 9.27 -10.86 0.75
N VAL A 58 8.38 -9.94 0.39
CA VAL A 58 8.66 -8.51 0.43
C VAL A 58 8.58 -8.05 1.87
N ARG A 59 9.74 -7.72 2.46
CA ARG A 59 9.83 -7.28 3.85
C ARG A 59 9.49 -5.80 3.98
N ASN A 60 9.10 -5.39 5.19
CA ASN A 60 8.99 -3.99 5.55
C ASN A 60 10.35 -3.29 5.42
N LEU A 61 10.30 -1.98 5.20
CA LEU A 61 11.48 -1.13 5.18
C LEU A 61 12.19 -1.13 6.53
N SER A 62 13.51 -0.99 6.53
CA SER A 62 14.28 -0.71 7.74
C SER A 62 13.88 0.65 8.35
N GLU A 63 14.26 0.93 9.59
CA GLU A 63 13.97 2.24 10.20
C GLU A 63 14.63 3.38 9.40
N GLU A 64 15.83 3.15 8.86
CA GLU A 64 16.57 4.10 8.04
C GLU A 64 15.89 4.33 6.68
N GLU A 65 15.49 3.26 5.99
CA GLU A 65 14.76 3.35 4.73
C GLU A 65 13.38 4.00 4.90
N ALA A 66 12.68 3.66 5.98
CA ALA A 66 11.40 4.24 6.34
C ALA A 66 11.52 5.74 6.63
N TRP A 67 12.52 6.15 7.41
CA TRP A 67 12.80 7.56 7.68
C TRP A 67 13.19 8.32 6.41
N PHE A 68 14.01 7.72 5.54
CA PHE A 68 14.37 8.30 4.25
C PHE A 68 13.13 8.56 3.38
N LEU A 69 12.25 7.56 3.22
CA LEU A 69 11.00 7.70 2.47
C LEU A 69 10.08 8.76 3.10
N PHE A 70 9.92 8.73 4.43
CA PHE A 70 9.06 9.66 5.17
C PHE A 70 9.52 11.10 4.97
N SER A 71 10.80 11.38 5.23
CA SER A 71 11.40 12.71 5.06
C SER A 71 11.31 13.21 3.62
N GLN A 72 11.53 12.34 2.64
CA GLN A 72 11.35 12.69 1.23
C GLN A 72 9.89 13.11 0.91
N LYS A 73 8.90 12.45 1.51
CA LYS A 73 7.48 12.74 1.25
C LYS A 73 6.99 14.00 1.96
N VAL A 74 7.45 14.25 3.18
CA VAL A 74 7.16 15.52 3.88
C VAL A 74 7.81 16.68 3.13
N GLY A 75 9.07 16.51 2.72
CA GLY A 75 9.87 17.56 2.10
C GLY A 75 10.56 18.43 3.15
N ASP A 76 10.34 19.73 3.09
CA ASP A 76 10.96 20.68 4.03
C ASP A 76 10.24 20.68 5.38
N PHE A 77 11.00 20.43 6.46
CA PHE A 77 10.52 20.54 7.84
C PHE A 77 10.63 21.98 8.39
N GLY A 78 11.13 22.92 7.59
CA GLY A 78 11.42 24.28 8.02
C GLY A 78 12.55 24.32 9.05
N ASN A 79 12.63 25.43 9.79
CA ASN A 79 13.69 25.67 10.77
C ASN A 79 13.32 25.24 12.20
N ASP A 80 12.42 24.26 12.39
CA ASP A 80 12.04 23.75 13.71
C ASP A 80 12.60 22.33 13.95
N PRO A 81 13.75 22.20 14.66
CA PRO A 81 14.33 20.89 14.98
C PRO A 81 13.39 19.98 15.77
N SER A 82 12.50 20.56 16.59
CA SER A 82 11.59 19.76 17.42
C SER A 82 10.50 19.08 16.60
N LEU A 83 10.19 19.60 15.40
CA LEU A 83 9.28 18.96 14.46
C LEU A 83 9.89 17.69 13.87
N ILE A 84 11.21 17.68 13.63
CA ILE A 84 11.94 16.52 13.09
C ILE A 84 11.87 15.34 14.06
N ASP A 85 12.02 15.59 15.37
CA ASP A 85 11.95 14.54 16.38
C ASP A 85 10.55 13.91 16.43
N ILE A 86 9.49 14.71 16.38
CA ILE A 86 8.12 14.20 16.31
C ILE A 86 7.89 13.44 15.00
N ALA A 87 8.39 13.94 13.87
CA ALA A 87 8.25 13.28 12.58
C ALA A 87 8.93 11.90 12.55
N LYS A 88 10.11 11.75 13.19
CA LYS A 88 10.77 10.45 13.35
C LYS A 88 9.91 9.48 14.16
N GLU A 89 9.30 9.95 15.23
CA GLU A 89 8.41 9.12 16.04
C GLU A 89 7.16 8.69 15.27
N VAL A 90 6.57 9.58 14.47
CA VAL A 90 5.45 9.23 13.56
C VAL A 90 5.89 8.19 12.52
N ALA A 91 7.08 8.36 11.92
CA ALA A 91 7.62 7.40 10.96
C ALA A 91 7.80 6.01 11.59
N LYS A 92 8.25 5.93 12.85
CA LYS A 92 8.35 4.66 13.60
C LYS A 92 7.00 4.01 13.86
N GLU A 93 5.93 4.78 14.04
CA GLU A 93 4.59 4.19 14.17
C GLU A 93 4.08 3.58 12.86
N CYS A 94 4.66 3.92 11.71
CA CYS A 94 4.34 3.28 10.43
C CYS A 94 4.89 1.85 10.28
N LYS A 95 5.74 1.39 11.21
CA LYS A 95 6.34 0.04 11.25
C LYS A 95 7.01 -0.39 9.93
N GLY A 96 7.59 0.56 9.20
CA GLY A 96 8.29 0.30 7.93
C GLY A 96 7.38 -0.01 6.74
N LEU A 97 6.06 0.20 6.85
CA LEU A 97 5.11 -0.03 5.76
C LEU A 97 5.08 1.17 4.80
N PRO A 98 5.48 1.01 3.53
CA PRO A 98 5.59 2.13 2.58
C PRO A 98 4.29 2.92 2.42
N LEU A 99 3.15 2.23 2.35
CA LEU A 99 1.85 2.88 2.19
C LEU A 99 1.48 3.75 3.40
N ALA A 100 1.64 3.22 4.63
CA ALA A 100 1.40 3.97 5.87
C ALA A 100 2.28 5.22 5.95
N ILE A 101 3.56 5.08 5.60
CA ILE A 101 4.54 6.18 5.54
C ILE A 101 4.08 7.28 4.59
N ILE A 102 3.74 6.93 3.34
CA ILE A 102 3.35 7.90 2.31
C ILE A 102 2.08 8.65 2.72
N ILE A 103 1.10 7.91 3.25
CA ILE A 103 -0.18 8.48 3.70
C ILE A 103 0.03 9.49 4.83
N LEU A 104 0.73 9.09 5.90
CA LEU A 104 0.94 9.96 7.06
C LEU A 104 1.83 11.16 6.74
N ALA A 105 2.91 10.94 5.98
CA ALA A 105 3.78 12.03 5.53
C ALA A 105 3.00 13.06 4.69
N GLY A 106 2.12 12.60 3.78
CA GLY A 106 1.27 13.46 2.96
C GLY A 106 0.21 14.21 3.77
N ALA A 107 -0.46 13.53 4.70
CA ALA A 107 -1.52 14.12 5.53
C ALA A 107 -0.99 15.20 6.50
N LEU A 108 0.21 14.99 7.03
CA LEU A 108 0.84 15.89 8.00
C LEU A 108 1.75 16.94 7.35
N LYS A 109 2.02 16.81 6.05
CA LYS A 109 2.74 17.83 5.28
C LYS A 109 2.06 19.18 5.45
N SER A 110 2.88 20.21 5.72
CA SER A 110 2.42 21.58 5.92
C SER A 110 1.46 21.80 7.12
N LYS A 111 1.32 20.81 8.02
CA LYS A 111 0.58 20.98 9.28
C LYS A 111 1.48 21.55 10.37
N THR A 112 0.85 22.14 11.38
CA THR A 112 1.55 22.74 12.53
C THR A 112 2.04 21.68 13.51
N LYS A 113 3.10 21.97 14.28
CA LYS A 113 3.63 21.05 15.29
C LYS A 113 2.56 20.46 16.25
N PRO A 114 1.59 21.21 16.79
CA PRO A 114 0.52 20.62 17.59
C PRO A 114 -0.31 19.56 16.85
N SER A 115 -0.49 19.71 15.53
CA SER A 115 -1.18 18.69 14.71
C SER A 115 -0.35 17.41 14.61
N TRP A 116 0.98 17.52 14.51
CA TRP A 116 1.90 16.38 14.53
C TRP A 116 1.89 15.66 15.88
N GLU A 117 1.89 16.39 16.99
CA GLU A 117 1.81 15.83 18.34
C GLU A 117 0.48 15.10 18.56
N ASP A 118 -0.63 15.69 18.12
CA ASP A 118 -1.94 15.07 18.20
C ASP A 118 -2.03 13.81 17.33
N ALA A 119 -1.51 13.85 16.10
CA ALA A 119 -1.45 12.68 15.23
C ALA A 119 -0.64 11.53 15.86
N LEU A 120 0.54 11.82 16.41
CA LEU A 120 1.36 10.83 17.11
C LEU A 120 0.61 10.22 18.30
N LYS A 121 -0.10 11.06 19.06
CA LYS A 121 -0.92 10.62 20.20
C LYS A 121 -2.08 9.74 19.76
N GLN A 122 -2.74 10.06 18.63
CA GLN A 122 -3.79 9.22 18.05
C GLN A 122 -3.24 7.86 17.63
N LEU A 123 -2.14 7.82 16.87
CA LEU A 123 -1.49 6.58 16.42
C LEU A 123 -1.11 5.63 17.58
N ARG A 124 -0.74 6.19 18.73
CA ARG A 124 -0.39 5.42 19.95
C ARG A 124 -1.60 4.96 20.76
N ARG A 125 -2.79 5.48 20.49
CA ARG A 125 -4.02 5.22 21.27
C ARG A 125 -4.97 4.23 20.63
N VAL A 126 -4.84 3.95 19.33
CA VAL A 126 -5.87 3.21 18.59
C VAL A 126 -5.95 1.74 19.07
N GLU A 127 -7.17 1.29 19.34
CA GLU A 127 -7.50 -0.14 19.38
C GLU A 127 -7.71 -0.62 17.94
N ALA A 128 -6.90 -1.60 17.54
CA ALA A 128 -6.89 -2.23 16.22
C ALA A 128 -8.30 -2.44 15.65
N SER A 129 -8.60 -1.82 14.51
CA SER A 129 -9.73 -2.28 13.69
C SER A 129 -9.23 -3.44 12.82
N ASN A 130 -9.81 -4.63 13.00
CA ASN A 130 -9.39 -5.81 12.26
C ASN A 130 -10.21 -5.95 10.97
N ILE A 131 -9.67 -5.46 9.85
CA ILE A 131 -10.23 -5.66 8.51
C ILE A 131 -9.44 -6.77 7.82
N PRO A 132 -10.07 -7.89 7.41
CA PRO A 132 -9.38 -8.97 6.71
C PRO A 132 -8.59 -8.45 5.49
N GLY A 133 -7.33 -8.86 5.37
CA GLY A 133 -6.47 -8.49 4.24
C GLY A 133 -5.89 -7.07 4.29
N VAL A 134 -6.19 -6.28 5.33
CA VAL A 134 -5.63 -4.93 5.53
C VAL A 134 -4.82 -4.90 6.82
N HIS A 135 -3.56 -4.46 6.71
CA HIS A 135 -2.70 -4.31 7.88
C HIS A 135 -3.22 -3.18 8.78
N GLU A 136 -3.35 -3.43 10.08
CA GLU A 136 -3.89 -2.48 11.08
C GLU A 136 -3.27 -1.08 10.96
N LYS A 137 -1.93 -1.01 10.91
CA LYS A 137 -1.20 0.26 10.75
C LYS A 137 -1.49 1.01 9.46
N VAL A 138 -1.80 0.31 8.36
CA VAL A 138 -2.25 0.96 7.12
C VAL A 138 -3.63 1.57 7.31
N TYR A 139 -4.55 0.83 7.95
CA TYR A 139 -5.89 1.34 8.25
C TYR A 139 -5.84 2.57 9.17
N GLU A 140 -5.03 2.54 10.22
CA GLU A 140 -4.82 3.70 11.11
C GLU A 140 -4.30 4.92 10.34
N SER A 141 -3.29 4.73 9.50
CA SER A 141 -2.77 5.80 8.64
C SER A 141 -3.83 6.37 7.70
N LEU A 142 -4.62 5.50 7.05
CA LEU A 142 -5.72 5.89 6.17
C LEU A 142 -6.79 6.70 6.91
N ARG A 143 -7.21 6.24 8.09
CA ARG A 143 -8.19 6.92 8.93
C ARG A 143 -7.70 8.30 9.34
N LEU A 144 -6.47 8.40 9.83
CA LEU A 144 -5.88 9.67 10.24
C LEU A 144 -5.78 10.64 9.06
N SER A 145 -5.34 10.16 7.90
CA SER A 145 -5.29 10.96 6.67
C SER A 145 -6.66 11.46 6.24
N TYR A 146 -7.67 10.59 6.26
CA TYR A 146 -9.06 10.95 5.99
C TYR A 146 -9.56 12.03 6.94
N ASP A 147 -9.25 11.91 8.24
CA ASP A 147 -9.66 12.89 9.24
C ASP A 147 -9.03 14.28 9.01
N HIS A 148 -7.82 14.32 8.44
CA HIS A 148 -7.08 15.54 8.09
C HIS A 148 -7.44 16.16 6.73
N LEU A 149 -8.32 15.53 5.94
CA LEU A 149 -8.79 16.08 4.67
C LEU A 149 -9.46 17.44 4.86
N GLY A 150 -9.20 18.35 3.91
CA GLY A 150 -9.71 19.72 3.92
C GLY A 150 -11.20 19.78 3.61
N GLY A 151 -12.02 19.89 4.65
CA GLY A 151 -13.47 20.13 4.51
C GLY A 151 -14.29 18.88 4.20
N ASN A 152 -15.62 19.04 4.24
CA ASN A 152 -16.57 17.94 4.09
C ASN A 152 -16.63 17.41 2.66
N ASP A 153 -16.39 18.27 1.66
CA ASP A 153 -16.50 17.88 0.25
C ASP A 153 -15.38 16.93 -0.16
N ALA A 154 -14.14 17.18 0.29
CA ALA A 154 -13.02 16.25 0.08
C ALA A 154 -13.27 14.88 0.72
N LYS A 155 -13.86 14.86 1.93
CA LYS A 155 -14.24 13.63 2.63
C LYS A 155 -15.33 12.86 1.87
N LYS A 156 -16.38 13.55 1.42
CA LYS A 156 -17.45 12.95 0.60
C LYS A 156 -16.93 12.42 -0.72
N LEU A 157 -16.06 13.17 -1.40
CA LEU A 157 -15.46 12.75 -2.66
C LEU A 157 -14.62 11.48 -2.49
N PHE A 158 -13.82 11.41 -1.42
CA PHE A 158 -13.08 10.19 -1.09
C PHE A 158 -14.01 8.99 -0.84
N LEU A 159 -15.11 9.20 -0.12
CA LEU A 159 -16.10 8.13 0.09
C LEU A 159 -16.84 7.76 -1.21
N LEU A 160 -17.07 8.70 -2.13
CA LEU A 160 -17.68 8.43 -3.42
C LEU A 160 -16.86 7.41 -4.22
N CYS A 161 -15.52 7.49 -4.17
CA CYS A 161 -14.63 6.54 -4.82
C CYS A 161 -14.87 5.09 -4.37
N SER A 162 -15.42 4.85 -3.17
CA SER A 162 -15.74 3.50 -2.68
C SER A 162 -16.95 2.84 -3.36
N LEU A 163 -17.71 3.59 -4.17
CA LEU A 163 -18.84 3.04 -4.94
C LEU A 163 -18.39 2.40 -6.26
N PHE A 164 -17.16 2.65 -6.69
CA PHE A 164 -16.61 2.08 -7.92
C PHE A 164 -16.07 0.67 -7.68
N GLN A 165 -15.95 -0.11 -8.75
CA GLN A 165 -15.43 -1.47 -8.66
C GLN A 165 -13.94 -1.47 -8.29
N GLU A 166 -13.50 -2.54 -7.62
CA GLU A 166 -12.10 -2.79 -7.32
C GLU A 166 -11.25 -2.70 -8.60
N ASP A 167 -10.11 -2.01 -8.51
CA ASP A 167 -9.15 -1.75 -9.59
C ASP A 167 -9.71 -1.09 -10.87
N SER A 168 -10.92 -0.51 -10.80
CA SER A 168 -11.46 0.25 -11.92
C SER A 168 -10.77 1.61 -12.08
N ASN A 169 -10.55 2.01 -13.33
CA ASN A 169 -10.10 3.37 -13.64
C ASN A 169 -11.28 4.33 -13.46
N ILE A 170 -11.17 5.23 -12.48
CA ILE A 170 -12.18 6.27 -12.24
C ILE A 170 -11.77 7.51 -13.05
N TRP A 171 -12.63 7.93 -13.98
CA TRP A 171 -12.39 9.13 -14.76
C TRP A 171 -12.77 10.36 -13.94
N ILE A 172 -12.02 11.47 -14.09
CA ILE A 172 -12.27 12.68 -13.31
C ILE A 172 -13.68 13.22 -13.60
N GLU A 173 -14.17 13.05 -14.83
CA GLU A 173 -15.49 13.45 -15.28
C GLU A 173 -16.63 12.73 -14.56
N GLU A 174 -16.38 11.53 -14.01
CA GLU A 174 -17.36 10.76 -13.23
C GLU A 174 -17.43 11.21 -11.76
N LEU A 175 -16.51 12.08 -11.34
CA LEU A 175 -16.35 12.61 -9.99
C LEU A 175 -16.81 14.09 -9.86
N LEU A 176 -17.30 14.69 -10.96
CA LEU A 176 -17.74 16.09 -11.06
C LEU A 176 -19.25 16.27 -10.89
#